data_AF-A0A936PTB5-F1
#
_entry.id   AF-A0A936PTB5-F1
#
_cell.length_a   1.000
_cell.length_b   1.000
_cell.length_c   1.000
_cell.angle_alpha   90.00
_cell.angle_beta   90.00
_cell.angle_gamma   90.00
#
_symmetry.space_group_name_H-M   'P 1'
#
loop_
_entity.id
_entity.type
_entity.pdbx_description
1 polymer ?
#
loop_
_entity_poly.entity_id
_entity_poly.type
_entity_poly.pdbx_seq_one_letter_code
_entity_poly.pdbx_strand_id
1 'polypeptide(L)'
;MNPLPLQVAFVFTLLGDISFRVIGRFLLGVAFFAVVQLIYAWRHAYGLALTLTDLGVFVGAAMISAVVYLKMAPGMAGRGLRLPVGLYIAVVGVALWAAVVQVLHGRFVEPVGTRIVLGTLLFTLCDLAIGARIVLTGRRKQVMGVLVWVFYLPALALLAWTAP
;
A
#
# COMPACT_ATOMS: atom_id res chain seq x y z
N MET A 1 -6.25 21.42 2.50
CA MET A 1 -6.04 20.53 1.33
C MET A 1 -7.39 20.00 0.86
N ASN A 2 -7.54 19.72 -0.44
CA ASN A 2 -8.79 19.16 -0.97
C ASN A 2 -9.02 17.73 -0.42
N PRO A 3 -10.17 17.40 0.21
CA PRO A 3 -10.46 16.07 0.73
C PRO A 3 -10.81 15.05 -0.36
N LEU A 4 -11.12 15.50 -1.58
CA LEU A 4 -11.57 14.66 -2.69
C LEU A 4 -10.67 13.44 -2.97
N PRO A 5 -9.32 13.53 -3.00
CA PRO A 5 -8.48 12.37 -3.28
C PRO A 5 -8.66 11.26 -2.24
N LEU A 6 -8.80 11.63 -0.96
CA LEU A 6 -8.97 10.67 0.12
C LEU A 6 -10.35 9.98 0.06
N GLN A 7 -11.41 10.74 -0.26
CA GLN A 7 -12.75 10.17 -0.46
C GLN A 7 -12.78 9.18 -1.63
N VAL A 8 -12.15 9.54 -2.76
CA VAL A 8 -12.02 8.65 -3.92
C VAL A 8 -11.23 7.40 -3.56
N ALA A 9 -10.12 7.53 -2.81
CA ALA A 9 -9.36 6.38 -2.33
C ALA A 9 -10.20 5.42 -1.47
N PHE A 10 -11.10 5.93 -0.62
CA PHE A 10 -12.00 5.07 0.16
C PHE A 10 -13.07 4.38 -0.69
N VAL A 11 -13.59 5.03 -1.71
CA VAL A 11 -14.50 4.38 -2.69
C VAL A 11 -13.78 3.22 -3.38
N PHE A 12 -12.57 3.44 -3.88
CA PHE A 12 -11.77 2.36 -4.50
C PHE A 12 -11.39 1.26 -3.51
N THR A 13 -11.14 1.61 -2.25
CA THR A 13 -10.90 0.65 -1.17
C THR A 13 -12.11 -0.27 -0.99
N LEU A 14 -13.33 0.30 -0.92
CA LEU A 14 -14.57 -0.47 -0.84
C LEU A 14 -14.77 -1.37 -2.07
N LEU A 15 -14.52 -0.86 -3.27
CA LEU A 15 -14.59 -1.64 -4.51
C LEU A 15 -13.57 -2.79 -4.52
N GLY A 16 -12.37 -2.55 -4.00
CA GLY A 16 -11.33 -3.55 -3.80
C GLY A 16 -11.77 -4.66 -2.84
N ASP A 17 -12.33 -4.28 -1.69
CA ASP A 17 -12.87 -5.21 -0.69
C ASP A 17 -14.00 -6.08 -1.25
N ILE A 18 -14.97 -5.47 -1.96
CA ILE A 18 -16.06 -6.18 -2.63
C ILE A 18 -15.49 -7.16 -3.68
N SER A 19 -14.51 -6.72 -4.47
CA SER A 19 -13.89 -7.56 -5.50
C SER A 19 -13.17 -8.78 -4.92
N PHE A 20 -12.43 -8.59 -3.81
CA PHE A 20 -11.73 -9.69 -3.14
C PHE A 20 -12.65 -10.64 -2.40
N ARG A 21 -13.63 -10.13 -1.64
CA ARG A 21 -14.40 -10.95 -0.70
C ARG A 21 -15.75 -11.41 -1.22
N VAL A 22 -16.43 -10.59 -2.01
CA VAL A 22 -17.79 -10.86 -2.47
C VAL A 22 -17.77 -11.49 -3.86
N ILE A 23 -17.07 -10.85 -4.80
CA ILE A 23 -17.01 -11.30 -6.20
C ILE A 23 -15.97 -12.41 -6.38
N GLY A 24 -14.95 -12.47 -5.51
CA GLY A 24 -13.87 -13.46 -5.61
C GLY A 24 -12.89 -13.22 -6.77
N ARG A 25 -12.90 -12.02 -7.36
CA ARG A 25 -12.00 -11.65 -8.48
C ARG A 25 -10.72 -11.01 -7.95
N PHE A 26 -9.72 -11.84 -7.70
CA PHE A 26 -8.42 -11.41 -7.15
C PHE A 26 -7.77 -10.28 -7.96
N LEU A 27 -7.57 -10.46 -9.27
CA LEU A 27 -6.89 -9.45 -10.08
C LEU A 27 -7.63 -8.10 -10.13
N LEU A 28 -8.97 -8.14 -10.07
CA LEU A 28 -9.78 -6.92 -10.01
C LEU A 28 -9.59 -6.18 -8.69
N GLY A 29 -9.56 -6.91 -7.57
CA GLY A 29 -9.23 -6.34 -6.26
C GLY A 29 -7.86 -5.68 -6.26
N VAL A 30 -6.83 -6.38 -6.75
CA VAL A 30 -5.46 -5.82 -6.89
C VAL A 30 -5.46 -4.54 -7.74
N ALA A 31 -6.21 -4.51 -8.85
CA ALA A 31 -6.30 -3.32 -9.69
C ALA A 31 -6.92 -2.13 -8.94
N PHE A 32 -8.00 -2.34 -8.18
CA PHE A 32 -8.60 -1.27 -7.38
C PHE A 32 -7.67 -0.78 -6.27
N PHE A 33 -7.00 -1.69 -5.55
CA PHE A 33 -6.03 -1.27 -4.54
C PHE A 33 -4.80 -0.58 -5.16
N ALA A 34 -4.39 -0.95 -6.38
CA ALA A 34 -3.34 -0.21 -7.09
C ALA A 34 -3.75 1.25 -7.32
N VAL A 35 -5.01 1.49 -7.70
CA VAL A 35 -5.55 2.85 -7.84
C VAL A 35 -5.53 3.59 -6.50
N VAL A 36 -5.91 2.93 -5.39
CA VAL A 36 -5.83 3.51 -4.03
C VAL A 36 -4.41 3.97 -3.71
N GLN A 37 -3.42 3.10 -3.93
CA GLN A 37 -2.02 3.40 -3.64
C GLN A 37 -1.46 4.52 -4.52
N LEU A 38 -1.86 4.58 -5.80
CA LEU A 38 -1.50 5.69 -6.68
C LEU A 38 -2.11 7.02 -6.22
N ILE A 39 -3.37 7.01 -5.77
CA ILE A 39 -4.02 8.21 -5.23
C ILE A 39 -3.29 8.69 -3.98
N TYR A 40 -2.89 7.78 -3.09
CA TYR A 40 -2.07 8.14 -1.93
C TYR A 40 -0.71 8.69 -2.36
N ALA A 41 0.04 7.99 -3.19
CA ALA A 41 1.32 8.47 -3.71
C ALA A 41 1.21 9.90 -4.28
N TRP A 42 0.22 10.13 -5.15
CA TRP A 42 -0.04 11.44 -5.73
C TRP A 42 -0.38 12.48 -4.66
N ARG A 43 -1.36 12.23 -3.79
CA ARG A 43 -1.78 13.17 -2.73
C ARG A 43 -0.59 13.59 -1.86
N HIS A 44 0.31 12.67 -1.56
CA HIS A 44 1.37 12.88 -0.57
C HIS A 44 2.59 13.55 -1.19
N ALA A 45 2.89 13.25 -2.46
CA ALA A 45 3.99 13.88 -3.19
C ALA A 45 3.59 15.17 -3.95
N TYR A 46 2.30 15.50 -4.04
CA TYR A 46 1.83 16.62 -4.86
C TYR A 46 2.40 17.98 -4.39
N GLY A 47 3.12 18.62 -5.31
CA GLY A 47 3.74 19.94 -5.12
C GLY A 47 5.04 19.92 -4.34
N LEU A 48 5.65 18.76 -4.09
CA LEU A 48 6.98 18.67 -3.46
C LEU A 48 8.08 18.89 -4.49
N ALA A 49 9.06 19.72 -4.14
CA ALA A 49 10.30 19.87 -4.89
C ALA A 49 11.27 18.77 -4.43
N LEU A 50 11.42 17.72 -5.24
CA LEU A 50 12.22 16.55 -4.86
C LEU A 50 13.71 16.88 -4.78
N THR A 51 14.37 16.33 -3.76
CA THR A 51 15.78 16.48 -3.44
C THR A 51 16.54 15.17 -3.62
N LEU A 52 17.89 15.21 -3.54
CA LEU A 52 18.71 14.00 -3.54
C LEU A 52 18.43 13.08 -2.35
N THR A 53 18.04 13.64 -1.20
CA THR A 53 17.61 12.87 -0.04
C THR A 53 16.37 12.04 -0.37
N ASP A 54 15.40 12.63 -1.07
CA ASP A 54 14.16 11.94 -1.49
C ASP A 54 14.44 10.81 -2.47
N LEU A 55 15.43 10.98 -3.35
CA LEU A 55 15.92 9.92 -4.23
C LEU A 55 16.54 8.77 -3.43
N GLY A 56 17.31 9.06 -2.39
CA GLY A 56 17.85 8.04 -1.48
C GLY A 56 16.74 7.22 -0.81
N VAL A 57 15.68 7.89 -0.31
CA VAL A 57 14.50 7.22 0.26
C VAL A 57 13.78 6.38 -0.79
N PHE A 58 13.65 6.89 -2.02
CA PHE A 58 13.03 6.16 -3.13
C PHE A 58 13.79 4.88 -3.47
N VAL A 59 15.12 4.97 -3.62
CA VAL A 59 15.99 3.82 -3.89
C VAL A 59 15.87 2.80 -2.76
N GLY A 60 15.87 3.24 -1.50
CA GLY A 60 15.64 2.37 -0.34
C GLY A 60 14.31 1.62 -0.41
N ALA A 61 13.21 2.35 -0.66
CA ALA A 61 11.88 1.75 -0.82
C ALA A 61 11.83 0.77 -2.00
N ALA A 62 12.41 1.13 -3.15
CA ALA A 62 12.48 0.28 -4.33
C ALA A 62 13.28 -1.01 -4.07
N MET A 63 14.40 -0.93 -3.35
CA MET A 63 15.20 -2.10 -2.97
C MET A 63 14.43 -3.03 -2.05
N ILE A 64 13.72 -2.50 -1.05
CA ILE A 64 12.87 -3.30 -0.16
C ILE A 64 11.76 -3.99 -0.97
N SER A 65 11.05 -3.24 -1.82
CA SER A 65 10.03 -3.78 -2.71
C SER A 65 10.58 -4.88 -3.63
N ALA A 66 11.77 -4.70 -4.19
CA ALA A 66 12.43 -5.70 -5.03
C ALA A 66 12.76 -6.97 -4.25
N VAL A 67 13.34 -6.86 -3.05
CA VAL A 67 13.64 -8.01 -2.18
C VAL A 67 12.36 -8.78 -1.85
N VAL A 68 11.31 -8.07 -1.47
CA VAL A 68 10.00 -8.68 -1.16
C VAL A 68 9.43 -9.41 -2.37
N TYR A 69 9.44 -8.76 -3.54
CA TYR A 69 9.00 -9.38 -4.79
C TYR A 69 9.79 -10.65 -5.11
N LEU A 70 11.12 -10.62 -5.04
CA LEU A 70 11.97 -11.77 -5.33
C LEU A 70 11.69 -12.96 -4.40
N LYS A 71 11.37 -12.71 -3.12
CA LYS A 71 10.98 -13.75 -2.17
C LYS A 71 9.61 -14.38 -2.49
N MET A 72 8.68 -13.62 -3.07
CA MET A 72 7.31 -14.05 -3.35
C MET A 72 7.12 -14.62 -4.76
N ALA A 73 7.92 -14.16 -5.73
CA ALA A 73 7.80 -14.48 -7.15
C ALA A 73 7.81 -15.98 -7.51
N PRO A 74 8.59 -16.85 -6.83
CA PRO A 74 8.55 -18.29 -7.09
C PRO A 74 7.16 -18.90 -6.84
N GLY A 75 6.50 -18.51 -5.75
CA GLY A 75 5.17 -19.01 -5.39
C GLY A 75 4.00 -18.42 -6.20
N MET A 76 4.28 -17.38 -6.99
CA MET A 76 3.31 -16.71 -7.86
C MET A 76 3.39 -17.16 -9.32
N ALA A 77 4.52 -17.79 -9.69
CA ALA A 77 4.83 -18.26 -11.04
C ALA A 77 3.74 -19.11 -11.66
N GLY A 78 3.40 -20.21 -10.99
CA GLY A 78 2.44 -21.20 -11.49
C GLY A 78 0.98 -20.72 -11.50
N ARG A 79 0.73 -19.45 -11.14
CA ARG A 79 -0.62 -18.88 -11.04
C ARG A 79 -0.85 -17.70 -11.98
N GLY A 80 0.13 -17.35 -12.82
CA GLY A 80 0.05 -16.17 -13.70
C GLY A 80 0.06 -14.84 -12.93
N LEU A 81 0.45 -14.83 -11.66
CA LEU A 81 0.36 -13.65 -10.78
C LEU A 81 1.65 -12.84 -10.70
N ARG A 82 2.75 -13.31 -11.31
CA ARG A 82 4.07 -12.65 -11.21
C ARG A 82 4.03 -11.18 -11.64
N LEU A 83 3.58 -10.92 -12.86
CA LEU A 83 3.54 -9.56 -13.39
C LEU A 83 2.59 -8.64 -12.62
N PRO A 84 1.29 -8.97 -12.42
CA PRO A 84 0.38 -8.07 -11.73
C PRO A 84 0.78 -7.81 -10.28
N VAL A 85 1.31 -8.80 -9.56
CA VAL A 85 1.78 -8.58 -8.19
C VAL A 85 3.10 -7.80 -8.17
N GLY A 86 4.00 -8.03 -9.13
CA GLY A 86 5.24 -7.25 -9.25
C GLY A 86 4.96 -5.76 -9.48
N LEU A 87 4.04 -5.44 -10.40
CA LEU A 87 3.58 -4.07 -10.64
C LEU A 87 2.93 -3.47 -9.38
N TYR A 88 2.08 -4.25 -8.71
CA TYR A 88 1.44 -3.80 -7.47
C TYR A 88 2.44 -3.49 -6.36
N ILE A 89 3.44 -4.35 -6.13
CA ILE A 89 4.49 -4.14 -5.13
C ILE A 89 5.30 -2.86 -5.43
N ALA A 90 5.57 -2.57 -6.70
CA ALA A 90 6.21 -1.33 -7.09
C ALA A 90 5.34 -0.11 -6.72
N VAL A 91 4.05 -0.15 -7.04
CA VAL A 91 3.09 0.92 -6.71
C VAL A 91 3.00 1.15 -5.19
N VAL A 92 2.90 0.09 -4.40
CA VAL A 92 2.91 0.17 -2.92
C VAL A 92 4.22 0.81 -2.42
N GLY A 93 5.35 0.45 -3.01
CA GLY A 93 6.65 1.06 -2.68
C GLY A 93 6.67 2.58 -2.95
N VAL A 94 6.09 3.02 -4.07
CA VAL A 94 5.95 4.45 -4.40
C VAL A 94 5.05 5.16 -3.39
N ALA A 95 3.93 4.55 -2.99
CA ALA A 95 3.02 5.13 -1.99
C ALA A 95 3.71 5.30 -0.63
N LEU A 96 4.47 4.29 -0.19
CA LEU A 96 5.23 4.35 1.06
C LEU A 96 6.33 5.42 1.00
N TRP A 97 7.08 5.49 -0.11
CA TRP A 97 8.06 6.54 -0.34
C TRP A 97 7.44 7.93 -0.21
N ALA A 98 6.32 8.18 -0.92
CA ALA A 98 5.65 9.48 -0.89
C ALA A 98 5.16 9.84 0.52
N ALA A 99 4.68 8.85 1.28
CA ALA A 99 4.26 9.03 2.67
C ALA A 99 5.42 9.42 3.60
N VAL A 100 6.62 8.90 3.39
CA VAL A 100 7.81 9.29 4.16
C VAL A 100 8.30 10.67 3.75
N VAL A 101 8.42 10.93 2.44
CA VAL A 101 8.94 12.20 1.91
C VAL A 101 8.07 13.39 2.33
N GLN A 102 6.75 13.25 2.42
CA GLN A 102 5.91 14.35 2.89
C GLN A 102 6.19 14.78 4.34
N VAL A 103 6.64 13.86 5.21
CA VAL A 103 7.08 14.22 6.58
C VAL A 103 8.41 14.94 6.55
N LEU A 104 9.36 14.45 5.75
CA LEU A 104 10.69 15.06 5.63
C LEU A 104 10.62 16.52 5.15
N HIS A 105 9.61 16.82 4.33
CA HIS A 105 9.35 18.17 3.83
C HIS A 105 8.37 18.98 4.70
N GLY A 106 7.89 18.43 5.83
CA GLY A 106 6.92 19.11 6.70
C GLY A 106 5.61 19.50 6.00
N ARG A 107 5.21 18.74 4.96
CA ARG A 107 4.04 19.04 4.12
C ARG A 107 2.74 19.11 4.93
N PHE A 108 2.63 18.24 5.93
CA PHE A 108 1.49 18.15 6.83
C PHE A 108 1.92 18.47 8.25
N VAL A 109 1.09 19.24 8.98
CA VAL A 109 1.33 19.59 10.38
C VAL A 109 1.11 18.36 11.26
N GLU A 110 2.00 18.10 12.20
CA GLU A 110 1.85 17.01 13.16
C GLU A 110 0.59 17.19 14.03
N PRO A 111 -0.14 16.10 14.37
CA PRO A 111 0.21 14.68 14.21
C PRO A 111 -0.19 14.06 12.85
N VAL A 112 -0.64 14.85 11.87
CA VAL A 112 -1.21 14.33 10.61
C VAL A 112 -0.13 13.64 9.77
N GLY A 113 1.07 14.20 9.69
CA GLY A 113 2.21 13.62 8.99
C GLY A 113 2.56 12.21 9.51
N THR A 114 2.63 12.06 10.84
CA THR A 114 2.85 10.75 11.47
C THR A 114 1.74 9.74 11.17
N ARG A 115 0.46 10.16 11.25
CA ARG A 115 -0.68 9.28 10.93
C ARG A 115 -0.65 8.78 9.49
N ILE A 116 -0.27 9.64 8.56
CA ILE A 116 -0.08 9.29 7.16
C ILE A 116 0.96 8.19 7.00
N VAL A 117 2.15 8.35 7.59
CA VAL A 117 3.24 7.36 7.49
C VAL A 117 2.82 6.03 8.09
N LEU A 118 2.29 6.05 9.32
CA LEU A 118 1.87 4.84 10.01
C LEU A 118 0.71 4.15 9.28
N GLY A 119 -0.26 4.90 8.78
CA GLY A 119 -1.37 4.38 8.01
C GLY A 119 -0.91 3.69 6.72
N THR A 120 -0.05 4.34 5.93
CA THR A 120 0.49 3.77 4.68
C THR A 120 1.42 2.58 4.95
N LEU A 121 2.21 2.62 6.03
CA LEU A 121 3.05 1.49 6.44
C LEU A 121 2.20 0.27 6.81
N LEU A 122 1.17 0.45 7.64
CA LEU A 122 0.26 -0.64 8.00
C LEU A 122 -0.50 -1.16 6.78
N PHE A 123 -0.91 -0.28 5.86
CA PHE A 123 -1.53 -0.72 4.61
C PHE A 123 -0.56 -1.56 3.77
N THR A 124 0.69 -1.14 3.68
CA THR A 124 1.75 -1.92 3.02
C THR A 124 1.93 -3.29 3.68
N LEU A 125 1.99 -3.37 5.01
CA LEU A 125 2.08 -4.64 5.72
C LEU A 125 0.85 -5.54 5.51
N CYS A 126 -0.35 -4.96 5.40
CA CYS A 126 -1.56 -5.66 5.01
C CYS A 126 -1.42 -6.27 3.60
N ASP A 127 -0.96 -5.48 2.62
CA ASP A 127 -0.74 -5.94 1.24
C ASP A 127 0.27 -7.10 1.16
N LEU A 128 1.36 -6.99 1.93
CA LEU A 128 2.34 -8.07 2.03
C LEU A 128 1.77 -9.32 2.69
N ALA A 129 0.93 -9.18 3.73
CA ALA A 129 0.26 -10.30 4.36
C ALA A 129 -0.72 -11.00 3.38
N ILE A 130 -1.47 -10.24 2.57
CA ILE A 130 -2.33 -10.79 1.50
C ILE A 130 -1.48 -11.57 0.50
N GLY A 131 -0.41 -10.96 -0.01
CA GLY A 131 0.46 -11.61 -0.98
C GLY A 131 1.14 -12.87 -0.41
N ALA A 132 1.60 -12.84 0.84
CA ALA A 132 2.20 -13.98 1.51
C ALA A 132 1.18 -15.11 1.71
N ARG A 133 -0.08 -14.79 2.02
CA ARG A 133 -1.18 -15.76 2.15
C ARG A 133 -1.45 -16.54 0.87
N ILE A 134 -1.14 -15.98 -0.30
CA ILE A 134 -1.26 -16.67 -1.60
C ILE A 134 -0.17 -17.73 -1.71
N VAL A 135 1.05 -17.41 -1.30
CA VAL A 135 2.23 -18.28 -1.48
C VAL A 135 2.33 -19.35 -0.39
N LEU A 136 1.97 -19.03 0.85
CA LEU A 136 2.12 -19.91 2.00
C LEU A 136 0.99 -20.93 2.14
N THR A 137 1.28 -22.02 2.85
CA THR A 137 0.34 -23.13 3.14
C THR A 137 0.25 -23.40 4.66
N GLY A 138 -0.78 -24.15 5.06
CA GLY A 138 -1.00 -24.59 6.45
C GLY A 138 -1.16 -23.45 7.46
N ARG A 139 -0.60 -23.62 8.66
CA ARG A 139 -0.70 -22.65 9.78
C ARG A 139 -0.19 -21.25 9.41
N ARG A 140 0.87 -21.17 8.59
CA ARG A 140 1.43 -19.87 8.14
C ARG A 140 0.41 -19.06 7.32
N LYS A 141 -0.35 -19.72 6.45
CA LYS A 141 -1.44 -19.08 5.69
C LYS A 141 -2.53 -18.51 6.60
N GLN A 142 -2.89 -19.23 7.66
CA GLN A 142 -3.88 -18.79 8.64
C GLN A 142 -3.40 -17.56 9.42
N VAL A 143 -2.15 -17.58 9.89
CA VAL A 143 -1.53 -16.43 10.58
C VAL A 143 -1.53 -15.19 9.69
N MET A 144 -1.12 -15.31 8.42
CA MET A 144 -1.20 -14.19 7.48
C MET A 144 -2.64 -13.67 7.33
N GLY A 145 -3.64 -14.57 7.31
CA GLY A 145 -5.05 -14.17 7.27
C GLY A 145 -5.51 -13.31 8.45
N VAL A 146 -5.00 -13.59 9.66
CA VAL A 146 -5.26 -12.75 10.84
C VAL A 146 -4.52 -11.42 10.74
N LEU A 147 -3.24 -11.45 10.34
CA LEU A 147 -2.42 -10.25 10.21
C LEU A 147 -2.96 -9.24 9.20
N VAL A 148 -3.61 -9.70 8.11
CA VAL A 148 -4.32 -8.81 7.19
C VAL A 148 -5.24 -7.86 7.95
N TRP A 149 -6.06 -8.37 8.87
CA TRP A 149 -7.01 -7.53 9.61
C TRP A 149 -6.35 -6.66 10.67
N VAL A 150 -5.33 -7.20 11.34
CA VAL A 150 -4.53 -6.47 12.35
C VAL A 150 -3.89 -5.23 11.72
N PHE A 151 -3.47 -5.31 10.47
CA PHE A 151 -2.88 -4.17 9.77
C PHE A 151 -3.91 -3.32 9.04
N TYR A 152 -4.94 -3.93 8.45
CA TYR A 152 -5.92 -3.24 7.61
C TYR A 152 -6.78 -2.24 8.37
N LEU A 153 -7.41 -2.67 9.48
CA LEU A 153 -8.34 -1.80 10.21
C LEU A 153 -7.65 -0.55 10.78
N PRO A 154 -6.50 -0.67 11.46
CA PRO A 154 -5.81 0.53 11.95
C PRO A 154 -5.25 1.39 10.81
N ALA A 155 -4.83 0.79 9.68
CA ALA A 155 -4.41 1.57 8.50
C ALA A 155 -5.53 2.49 8.00
N LEU A 156 -6.75 1.94 7.82
CA LEU A 156 -7.90 2.73 7.38
C LEU A 156 -8.27 3.82 8.39
N ALA A 157 -8.28 3.50 9.68
CA ALA A 157 -8.59 4.47 10.73
C ALA A 157 -7.59 5.64 10.74
N LEU A 158 -6.29 5.34 10.68
CA LEU A 158 -5.24 6.35 10.66
C LEU A 158 -5.35 7.24 9.42
N LEU A 159 -5.55 6.66 8.23
CA LEU A 159 -5.65 7.42 6.98
C LEU A 159 -6.94 8.26 6.93
N ALA A 160 -8.05 7.77 7.49
CA ALA A 160 -9.30 8.51 7.58
C ALA A 160 -9.16 9.77 8.45
N TRP A 161 -8.42 9.67 9.55
CA TRP A 161 -8.11 10.81 10.44
C TRP A 161 -7.03 11.77 9.91
N THR A 162 -6.74 11.70 8.62
CA THR A 162 -5.90 12.68 7.89
C THR A 162 -6.74 13.59 6.99
N ALA A 163 -8.05 13.41 6.96
CA ALA A 163 -8.98 14.37 6.38
C ALA A 163 -8.97 15.67 7.20
N PRO A 164 -8.90 16.85 6.57
CA PRO A 164 -9.05 18.14 7.24
C PRO A 164 -10.48 18.35 7.75
#